data_AF-A0A1E3LUC2-F1
#
_entry.id   AF-A0A1E3LUC2-F1
#
_cell.length_a   1.000
_cell.length_b   1.000
_cell.length_c   1.000
_cell.angle_alpha   90.00
_cell.angle_beta   90.00
_cell.angle_gamma   90.00
#
_symmetry.space_group_name_H-M   'P 1'
#
loop_
_entity.id
_entity.type
_entity.pdbx_description
1 polymer ?
#
loop_
_entity_poly.entity_id
_entity_poly.type
_entity_poly.pdbx_seq_one_letter_code
_entity_poly.pdbx_strand_id
1 'polypeptide(L)'
;MLTEDQIEAVLNDTFFRWGKDREAEVTPSVKFAHYTSAQVAMDIIKAPDEDRCLWLRNAMLMNDFSEIEYGQQLLRLSLTNEQLRNRLIEACNDIHEGILGAFRMIDQEVYAIKRSTYLLSLALHKGAELHQGKLSMWRAYGGDTNVCILLNPEAFMTPQSAYDAVIAPVDYGGPGKFVEGVAAIVETMIANRDALRQIDPETVKTNLKYALDVMILSTKHPGFEEENEWRVINRAQLTPAPNSPPSKIVSVNGIVQKVFYLPMKNIPEHDVANADINTLLFKILIGETPNPDLVWEGFVTLLAENGIQNPVDKVIACNIPLRR
;
A
#
# COMPACT_ATOMS: atom_id res chain seq x y z
N MET A 1 30.50 6.81 14.49
CA MET A 1 29.03 6.97 14.58
C MET A 1 28.54 7.26 13.18
N LEU A 2 27.49 6.55 12.77
CA LEU A 2 26.86 6.73 11.45
C LEU A 2 26.08 8.06 11.43
N THR A 3 25.99 8.70 10.26
CA THR A 3 25.06 9.82 10.02
C THR A 3 23.62 9.31 9.91
N GLU A 4 22.62 10.19 9.99
CA GLU A 4 21.20 9.82 9.82
C GLU A 4 20.96 9.12 8.47
N ASP A 5 21.46 9.68 7.37
CA ASP A 5 21.37 9.05 6.03
C ASP A 5 22.03 7.66 5.98
N GLN A 6 23.15 7.47 6.68
CA GLN A 6 23.83 6.18 6.75
C GLN A 6 23.03 5.16 7.58
N ILE A 7 22.41 5.61 8.66
CA ILE A 7 21.52 4.78 9.49
C ILE A 7 20.32 4.33 8.64
N GLU A 8 19.65 5.27 7.97
CA GLU A 8 18.50 4.96 7.11
C GLU A 8 18.88 3.99 5.99
N ALA A 9 20.00 4.24 5.29
CA ALA A 9 20.48 3.36 4.23
C ALA A 9 20.74 1.93 4.74
N VAL A 10 21.38 1.78 5.90
CA VAL A 10 21.64 0.46 6.51
C VAL A 10 20.33 -0.23 6.92
N LEU A 11 19.38 0.48 7.51
CA LEU A 11 18.09 -0.08 7.92
C LEU A 11 17.26 -0.51 6.71
N ASN A 12 17.17 0.34 5.68
CA ASN A 12 16.48 0.03 4.42
C ASN A 12 17.12 -1.17 3.70
N ASP A 13 18.44 -1.19 3.63
CA ASP A 13 19.17 -2.31 3.03
C ASP A 13 19.02 -3.62 3.80
N THR A 14 18.85 -3.54 5.13
CA THR A 14 18.71 -4.73 5.97
C THR A 14 17.29 -5.28 5.95
N PHE A 15 16.29 -4.43 6.17
CA PHE A 15 14.95 -4.88 6.54
C PHE A 15 13.92 -4.77 5.41
N PHE A 16 14.12 -3.90 4.42
CA PHE A 16 13.10 -3.56 3.41
C PHE A 16 13.48 -4.03 2.00
N ARG A 17 14.18 -5.18 1.90
CA ARG A 17 14.46 -5.83 0.60
C ARG A 17 13.31 -6.68 0.08
N TRP A 18 12.41 -7.11 0.96
CA TRP A 18 11.27 -7.94 0.57
C TRP A 18 10.39 -7.22 -0.46
N GLY A 19 10.15 -7.87 -1.60
CA GLY A 19 9.33 -7.31 -2.68
C GLY A 19 10.01 -6.21 -3.50
N LYS A 20 11.21 -5.75 -3.14
CA LYS A 20 11.91 -4.64 -3.81
C LYS A 20 12.18 -4.90 -5.29
N ASP A 21 12.42 -6.16 -5.67
CA ASP A 21 12.59 -6.55 -7.08
C ASP A 21 11.36 -6.20 -7.95
N ARG A 22 10.18 -6.13 -7.34
CA ARG A 22 8.94 -5.74 -8.04
C ARG A 22 8.86 -4.25 -8.34
N GLU A 23 9.64 -3.40 -7.68
CA GLU A 23 9.72 -1.97 -8.02
C GLU A 23 10.18 -1.76 -9.47
N ALA A 24 11.00 -2.67 -10.01
CA ALA A 24 11.41 -2.66 -11.40
C ALA A 24 10.26 -2.89 -12.40
N GLU A 25 9.13 -3.47 -11.96
CA GLU A 25 7.92 -3.58 -12.76
C GLU A 25 7.24 -2.21 -12.97
N VAL A 26 7.49 -1.26 -12.07
CA VAL A 26 6.83 0.05 -12.03
C VAL A 26 7.54 1.03 -12.97
N THR A 27 7.17 0.93 -14.25
CA THR A 27 7.66 1.82 -15.31
C THR A 27 6.63 2.90 -15.68
N PRO A 28 7.01 3.94 -16.44
CA PRO A 28 6.02 4.91 -16.94
C PRO A 28 4.88 4.31 -17.80
N SER A 29 5.07 3.09 -18.31
CA SER A 29 4.07 2.38 -19.13
C SER A 29 2.96 1.70 -18.30
N VAL A 30 3.15 1.53 -17.00
CA VAL A 30 2.15 0.95 -16.09
C VAL A 30 1.41 2.03 -15.31
N LYS A 31 0.28 1.66 -14.69
CA LYS A 31 -0.52 2.55 -13.84
C LYS A 31 -0.97 1.82 -12.59
N PHE A 32 -1.10 2.57 -11.50
CA PHE A 32 -1.80 2.10 -10.32
C PHE A 32 -3.30 2.29 -10.51
N ALA A 33 -4.06 1.23 -10.34
CA ALA A 33 -5.48 1.17 -10.59
C ALA A 33 -6.24 1.08 -9.27
N HIS A 34 -6.94 2.15 -8.91
CA HIS A 34 -7.80 2.18 -7.73
C HIS A 34 -9.25 1.90 -8.13
N TYR A 35 -9.72 0.69 -7.86
CA TYR A 35 -11.10 0.28 -8.06
C TYR A 35 -11.99 0.82 -6.94
N THR A 36 -13.06 1.53 -7.31
CA THR A 36 -13.95 2.16 -6.35
C THR A 36 -15.34 2.43 -6.96
N SER A 37 -16.28 2.89 -6.13
CA SER A 37 -17.61 3.28 -6.62
C SER A 37 -17.55 4.62 -7.34
N ALA A 38 -18.48 4.85 -8.27
CA ALA A 38 -18.61 6.15 -8.94
C ALA A 38 -18.80 7.31 -7.95
N GLN A 39 -19.51 7.06 -6.84
CA GLN A 39 -19.73 8.05 -5.78
C GLN A 39 -18.41 8.46 -5.11
N VAL A 40 -17.55 7.50 -4.72
CA VAL A 40 -16.27 7.81 -4.07
C VAL A 40 -15.34 8.54 -5.04
N ALA A 41 -15.29 8.13 -6.31
CA ALA A 41 -14.51 8.84 -7.32
C ALA A 41 -15.01 10.28 -7.49
N MET A 42 -16.33 10.49 -7.50
CA MET A 42 -16.91 11.83 -7.55
C MET A 42 -16.51 12.67 -6.32
N ASP A 43 -16.57 12.10 -5.12
CA ASP A 43 -16.21 12.79 -3.88
C ASP A 43 -14.73 13.21 -3.87
N ILE A 44 -13.83 12.38 -4.42
CA ILE A 44 -12.41 12.72 -4.59
C ILE A 44 -12.26 13.88 -5.57
N ILE A 45 -12.92 13.84 -6.73
CA ILE A 45 -12.76 14.87 -7.77
C ILE A 45 -13.33 16.22 -7.31
N LYS A 46 -14.52 16.21 -6.69
CA LYS A 46 -15.21 17.43 -6.19
C LYS A 46 -14.53 18.09 -5.01
N ALA A 47 -13.67 17.35 -4.29
CA ALA A 47 -12.96 17.93 -3.18
C ALA A 47 -12.11 19.13 -3.66
N PRO A 48 -12.10 20.25 -2.92
CA PRO A 48 -11.17 21.34 -3.15
C PRO A 48 -9.72 20.85 -3.17
N ASP A 49 -8.82 21.53 -3.89
CA ASP A 49 -7.44 21.09 -4.07
C ASP A 49 -6.71 20.86 -2.73
N GLU A 50 -7.01 21.68 -1.71
CA GLU A 50 -6.46 21.55 -0.36
C GLU A 50 -6.90 20.29 0.40
N ASP A 51 -8.08 19.75 0.08
CA ASP A 51 -8.73 18.62 0.76
C ASP A 51 -8.79 17.35 -0.10
N ARG A 52 -8.45 17.45 -1.39
CA ARG A 52 -8.49 16.36 -2.35
C ARG A 52 -7.45 15.30 -1.98
N CYS A 53 -7.90 14.06 -1.89
CA CYS A 53 -7.06 13.00 -1.35
C CYS A 53 -7.52 11.59 -1.71
N LEU A 54 -6.57 10.66 -1.73
CA LEU A 54 -6.83 9.22 -1.76
C LEU A 54 -7.01 8.71 -0.33
N TRP A 55 -7.98 7.81 -0.10
CA TRP A 55 -8.32 7.37 1.25
C TRP A 55 -7.64 6.04 1.59
N LEU A 56 -7.04 6.01 2.78
CA LEU A 56 -6.58 4.79 3.42
C LEU A 56 -7.65 4.37 4.45
N ARG A 57 -8.24 3.20 4.24
CA ARG A 57 -9.31 2.66 5.07
C ARG A 57 -8.77 1.66 6.07
N ASN A 58 -9.43 1.55 7.22
CA ASN A 58 -9.02 0.58 8.23
C ASN A 58 -9.15 -0.84 7.70
N ALA A 59 -8.12 -1.67 7.88
CA ALA A 59 -8.09 -3.02 7.33
C ALA A 59 -9.23 -3.92 7.86
N MET A 60 -9.77 -3.67 9.06
CA MET A 60 -10.93 -4.41 9.59
C MET A 60 -12.24 -4.06 8.90
N LEU A 61 -12.29 -2.96 8.15
CA LEU A 61 -13.47 -2.50 7.40
C LEU A 61 -13.32 -2.78 5.90
N MET A 62 -12.32 -3.58 5.53
CA MET A 62 -12.03 -4.04 4.19
C MET A 62 -12.17 -5.57 4.12
N ASN A 63 -12.22 -6.12 2.90
CA ASN A 63 -12.29 -7.57 2.69
C ASN A 63 -10.96 -8.28 3.04
N ASP A 64 -9.92 -7.50 3.33
CA ASP A 64 -8.54 -7.93 3.53
C ASP A 64 -8.22 -8.42 4.96
N PHE A 65 -9.17 -8.40 5.89
CA PHE A 65 -8.91 -8.78 7.28
C PHE A 65 -8.37 -10.22 7.42
N SER A 66 -8.86 -11.14 6.59
CA SER A 66 -8.41 -12.54 6.56
C SER A 66 -6.98 -12.68 6.03
N GLU A 67 -6.55 -11.80 5.12
CA GLU A 67 -5.20 -11.81 4.56
C GLU A 67 -4.16 -11.33 5.57
N ILE A 68 -4.54 -10.43 6.48
CA ILE A 68 -3.68 -10.06 7.62
C ILE A 68 -3.50 -11.25 8.57
N GLU A 69 -4.58 -11.97 8.86
CA GLU A 69 -4.50 -13.19 9.69
C GLU A 69 -3.65 -14.27 9.02
N TYR A 70 -3.77 -14.41 7.70
CA TYR A 70 -2.94 -15.28 6.90
C TYR A 70 -1.46 -14.92 7.01
N GLY A 71 -1.08 -13.65 6.80
CA GLY A 71 0.31 -13.18 6.97
C GLY A 71 0.86 -13.44 8.39
N GLN A 72 0.05 -13.21 9.43
CA GLN A 72 0.42 -13.52 10.81
C GLN A 72 0.65 -15.03 11.01
N GLN A 73 -0.20 -15.87 10.42
CA GLN A 73 -0.04 -17.33 10.46
C GLN A 73 1.25 -17.76 9.75
N LEU A 74 1.58 -17.16 8.60
CA LEU A 74 2.81 -17.46 7.87
C LEU A 74 4.05 -17.09 8.65
N LEU A 75 4.06 -15.95 9.34
CA LEU A 75 5.17 -15.58 10.21
C LEU A 75 5.35 -16.61 11.33
N ARG A 76 4.27 -16.98 12.02
CA ARG A 76 4.33 -18.02 13.08
C ARG A 76 4.82 -19.35 12.55
N LEU A 77 4.33 -19.77 11.38
CA LEU A 77 4.75 -21.00 10.73
C LEU A 77 6.25 -20.97 10.41
N SER A 78 6.75 -19.85 9.90
CA SER A 78 8.17 -19.65 9.58
C SER A 78 9.06 -19.83 10.81
N LEU A 79 8.60 -19.40 11.99
CA LEU A 79 9.31 -19.55 13.26
C LEU A 79 9.22 -20.96 13.87
N THR A 80 8.43 -21.87 13.30
CA THR A 80 8.45 -23.29 13.69
C THR A 80 9.63 -24.04 13.06
N ASN A 81 10.21 -23.51 11.97
CA ASN A 81 11.47 -24.00 11.42
C ASN A 81 12.61 -23.71 12.40
N GLU A 82 13.10 -24.76 13.05
CA GLU A 82 14.12 -24.66 14.10
C GLU A 82 15.43 -24.03 13.60
N GLN A 83 15.87 -24.37 12.38
CA GLN A 83 17.08 -23.81 11.81
C GLN A 83 16.96 -22.30 11.59
N LEU A 84 15.86 -21.84 10.98
CA LEU A 84 15.61 -20.42 10.76
C LEU A 84 15.47 -19.67 12.09
N ARG A 85 14.70 -20.22 13.03
CA ARG A 85 14.50 -19.63 14.36
C ARG A 85 15.82 -19.46 15.11
N ASN A 86 16.68 -20.48 15.11
CA ASN A 86 17.96 -20.41 15.82
C ASN A 86 18.89 -19.37 15.19
N ARG A 87 18.98 -19.34 13.85
CA ARG A 87 19.78 -18.33 13.13
C ARG A 87 19.29 -16.91 13.37
N LEU A 88 17.98 -16.71 13.43
CA LEU A 88 17.38 -15.43 13.78
C LEU A 88 17.72 -15.00 15.21
N ILE A 89 17.63 -15.93 16.18
CA ILE A 89 18.00 -15.67 17.59
C ILE A 89 19.47 -15.26 17.68
N GLU A 90 20.35 -16.00 17.01
CA GLU A 90 21.79 -15.72 16.94
C GLU A 90 22.05 -14.33 16.32
N ALA A 91 21.45 -14.03 15.16
CA ALA A 91 21.61 -12.75 14.48
C ALA A 91 21.15 -11.56 15.36
N CYS A 92 20.02 -11.70 16.05
CA CYS A 92 19.57 -10.67 17.00
C CYS A 92 20.54 -10.51 18.17
N ASN A 93 20.97 -11.59 18.81
CA ASN A 93 21.88 -11.54 19.95
C ASN A 93 23.27 -11.00 19.58
N ASP A 94 23.74 -11.31 18.38
CA ASP A 94 24.99 -10.76 17.85
C ASP A 94 24.90 -9.23 17.74
N ILE A 95 23.76 -8.66 17.36
CA ILE A 95 23.60 -7.21 17.28
C ILE A 95 23.33 -6.64 18.68
N HIS A 96 22.25 -7.07 19.33
CA HIS A 96 21.86 -6.73 20.70
C HIS A 96 20.68 -7.61 21.17
N GLU A 97 20.77 -8.24 22.35
CA GLU A 97 19.76 -9.19 22.87
C GLU A 97 18.31 -8.64 22.88
N GLY A 98 18.15 -7.34 23.10
CA GLY A 98 16.85 -6.66 23.13
C GLY A 98 16.07 -6.70 21.80
N ILE A 99 16.74 -6.95 20.66
CA ILE A 99 16.12 -6.96 19.33
C ILE A 99 15.13 -8.12 19.19
N LEU A 100 15.35 -9.24 19.89
CA LEU A 100 14.39 -10.35 19.94
C LEU A 100 13.01 -9.92 20.45
N GLY A 101 12.94 -8.79 21.18
CA GLY A 101 11.69 -8.19 21.61
C GLY A 101 10.73 -7.84 20.46
N ALA A 102 11.21 -7.65 19.22
CA ALA A 102 10.37 -7.36 18.06
C ALA A 102 9.29 -8.43 17.83
N PHE A 103 9.62 -9.71 17.97
CA PHE A 103 8.66 -10.81 17.79
C PHE A 103 7.60 -10.85 18.89
N ARG A 104 8.00 -10.55 20.14
CA ARG A 104 7.04 -10.42 21.24
C ARG A 104 6.05 -9.29 20.98
N MET A 105 6.50 -8.17 20.42
CA MET A 105 5.61 -7.06 20.04
C MET A 105 4.58 -7.51 19.00
N ILE A 106 5.02 -8.25 17.97
CA ILE A 106 4.11 -8.76 16.92
C ILE A 106 3.05 -9.70 17.51
N ASP A 107 3.46 -10.63 18.37
CA ASP A 107 2.54 -11.58 18.99
C ASP A 107 1.55 -10.90 19.96
N GLN A 108 1.97 -9.85 20.66
CA GLN A 108 1.10 -9.08 21.57
C GLN A 108 0.15 -8.15 20.80
N GLU A 109 0.54 -7.69 19.62
CA GLU A 109 -0.20 -6.71 18.82
C GLU A 109 -1.15 -7.36 17.78
N VAL A 110 -1.39 -8.66 17.80
CA VAL A 110 -2.21 -9.35 16.78
C VAL A 110 -3.54 -8.65 16.47
N TYR A 111 -4.23 -8.18 17.51
CA TYR A 111 -5.46 -7.39 17.39
C TYR A 111 -5.19 -5.91 17.07
N ALA A 112 -4.11 -5.35 17.62
CA ALA A 112 -3.73 -3.97 17.39
C ALA A 112 -3.35 -3.73 15.93
N ILE A 113 -2.62 -4.66 15.29
CA ILE A 113 -2.21 -4.64 13.88
C ILE A 113 -3.41 -4.32 12.98
N LYS A 114 -4.50 -5.08 13.09
CA LYS A 114 -5.68 -4.87 12.23
C LYS A 114 -6.35 -3.53 12.52
N ARG A 115 -6.44 -3.15 13.80
CA ARG A 115 -7.11 -1.92 14.24
C ARG A 115 -6.33 -0.64 13.93
N SER A 116 -5.00 -0.69 13.89
CA SER A 116 -4.13 0.45 13.60
C SER A 116 -3.64 0.50 12.16
N THR A 117 -3.94 -0.51 11.35
CA THR A 117 -3.54 -0.52 9.93
C THR A 117 -4.61 0.11 9.06
N TYR A 118 -4.17 1.06 8.25
CA TYR A 118 -4.96 1.71 7.21
C TYR A 118 -4.31 1.48 5.86
N LEU A 119 -5.10 1.04 4.88
CA LEU A 119 -4.64 0.57 3.58
C LEU A 119 -5.33 1.33 2.45
N LEU A 120 -4.56 1.63 1.41
CA LEU A 120 -5.06 1.90 0.06
C LEU A 120 -4.54 0.80 -0.87
N SER A 121 -5.46 0.07 -1.47
CA SER A 121 -5.18 -1.01 -2.43
C SER A 121 -5.16 -0.48 -3.86
N LEU A 122 -4.08 -0.79 -4.58
CA LEU A 122 -3.82 -0.37 -5.95
C LEU A 122 -3.42 -1.58 -6.78
N ALA A 123 -4.19 -1.91 -7.82
CA ALA A 123 -3.77 -2.94 -8.77
C ALA A 123 -2.73 -2.36 -9.75
N LEU A 124 -1.67 -3.08 -10.06
CA LEU A 124 -0.72 -2.66 -11.08
C LEU A 124 -1.22 -3.10 -12.46
N HIS A 125 -1.63 -2.13 -13.29
CA HIS A 125 -2.18 -2.35 -14.64
C HIS A 125 -1.17 -2.10 -15.75
N LYS A 126 -1.23 -2.95 -16.79
CA LYS A 126 -0.42 -2.81 -18.01
C LYS A 126 -1.17 -3.24 -19.27
N GLY A 127 -0.71 -2.77 -20.43
CA GLY A 127 -1.25 -3.19 -21.73
C GLY A 127 -2.76 -2.95 -21.85
N ALA A 128 -3.52 -4.01 -22.18
CA ALA A 128 -4.98 -3.92 -22.38
C ALA A 128 -5.75 -3.52 -21.12
N GLU A 129 -5.21 -3.81 -19.92
CA GLU A 129 -5.85 -3.46 -18.63
C GLU A 129 -5.97 -1.94 -18.43
N LEU A 130 -5.13 -1.15 -19.12
CA LEU A 130 -5.20 0.32 -19.11
C LEU A 130 -6.44 0.87 -19.83
N HIS A 131 -7.16 0.02 -20.56
CA HIS A 131 -8.37 0.37 -21.31
C HIS A 131 -9.60 -0.41 -20.87
N GLN A 132 -9.41 -1.64 -20.37
CA GLN A 132 -10.50 -2.55 -20.03
C GLN A 132 -10.61 -2.81 -18.52
N GLY A 133 -9.56 -2.55 -17.76
CA GLY A 133 -9.41 -3.06 -16.39
C GLY A 133 -9.40 -4.59 -16.34
N LYS A 134 -9.55 -5.12 -15.13
CA LYS A 134 -9.66 -6.55 -14.80
C LYS A 134 -11.09 -6.92 -14.45
N LEU A 135 -11.58 -8.00 -15.05
CA LEU A 135 -12.95 -8.47 -14.90
C LEU A 135 -13.27 -8.92 -13.48
N SER A 136 -12.34 -9.58 -12.81
CA SER A 136 -12.44 -9.97 -11.39
C SER A 136 -12.67 -8.75 -10.49
N MET A 137 -11.91 -7.68 -10.72
CA MET A 137 -11.98 -6.43 -9.96
C MET A 137 -13.32 -5.73 -10.19
N TRP A 138 -13.79 -5.71 -11.44
CA TRP A 138 -15.14 -5.21 -11.74
C TRP A 138 -16.24 -5.96 -11.01
N ARG A 139 -16.09 -7.26 -10.77
CA ARG A 139 -17.08 -8.08 -10.05
C ARG A 139 -16.94 -7.97 -8.54
N ALA A 140 -15.72 -7.94 -8.02
CA ALA A 140 -15.43 -7.91 -6.58
C ALA A 140 -15.80 -6.56 -5.96
N TYR A 141 -15.51 -5.47 -6.66
CA TYR A 141 -15.84 -4.11 -6.23
C TYR A 141 -17.12 -3.61 -6.93
N GLY A 142 -17.91 -4.57 -7.41
CA GLY A 142 -18.93 -4.51 -8.46
C GLY A 142 -20.32 -4.01 -8.08
N GLY A 143 -20.44 -2.94 -7.30
CA GLY A 143 -21.74 -2.31 -7.03
C GLY A 143 -22.48 -1.85 -8.30
N ASP A 144 -23.57 -1.08 -8.17
CA ASP A 144 -24.41 -0.72 -9.32
C ASP A 144 -23.68 0.03 -10.46
N THR A 145 -22.63 0.81 -10.15
CA THR A 145 -21.73 1.43 -11.12
C THR A 145 -20.37 1.67 -10.48
N ASN A 146 -19.33 1.04 -11.03
CA ASN A 146 -17.97 1.13 -10.53
C ASN A 146 -17.05 1.74 -11.55
N VAL A 147 -16.03 2.41 -11.04
CA VAL A 147 -15.00 3.04 -11.83
C VAL A 147 -13.64 2.60 -11.32
N CYS A 148 -12.64 2.75 -12.17
CA CYS A 148 -11.26 2.56 -11.81
C CYS A 148 -10.51 3.86 -12.08
N ILE A 149 -9.90 4.41 -11.05
CA ILE A 149 -9.02 5.58 -11.17
C ILE A 149 -7.62 5.05 -11.48
N LEU A 150 -7.14 5.31 -12.70
CA LEU A 150 -5.76 5.03 -13.10
C LEU A 150 -4.88 6.20 -12.72
N LEU A 151 -3.83 5.90 -11.96
CA LEU A 151 -2.90 6.86 -11.39
C LEU A 151 -1.51 6.65 -11.98
N ASN A 152 -0.81 7.73 -12.29
CA ASN A 152 0.59 7.69 -12.67
C ASN A 152 1.42 7.22 -11.46
N PRO A 153 2.40 6.32 -11.67
CA PRO A 153 3.09 5.69 -10.55
C PRO A 153 4.16 6.58 -9.89
N GLU A 154 4.63 7.62 -10.57
CA GLU A 154 5.80 8.40 -10.16
C GLU A 154 5.74 8.90 -8.72
N ALA A 155 4.66 9.60 -8.35
CA ALA A 155 4.49 10.15 -6.99
C ALA A 155 4.47 9.08 -5.89
N PHE A 156 4.12 7.83 -6.20
CA PHE A 156 4.13 6.74 -5.23
C PHE A 156 5.50 6.11 -5.05
N MET A 157 6.32 6.11 -6.12
CA MET A 157 7.63 5.45 -6.13
C MET A 157 8.77 6.39 -5.73
N THR A 158 8.52 7.70 -5.70
CA THR A 158 9.50 8.68 -5.21
C THR A 158 9.66 8.55 -3.69
N PRO A 159 10.88 8.34 -3.17
CA PRO A 159 11.15 8.41 -1.74
C PRO A 159 10.70 9.75 -1.16
N GLN A 160 10.00 9.73 -0.05
CA GLN A 160 9.40 10.92 0.55
C GLN A 160 9.35 10.83 2.08
N SER A 161 9.30 11.98 2.74
CA SER A 161 9.20 12.09 4.21
C SER A 161 7.97 12.86 4.70
N ALA A 162 7.11 13.31 3.78
CA ALA A 162 5.88 14.05 4.09
C ALA A 162 4.88 13.24 4.92
N TYR A 163 4.81 11.94 4.65
CA TYR A 163 3.82 11.04 5.21
C TYR A 163 4.45 9.75 5.73
N ASP A 164 4.11 9.37 6.97
CA ASP A 164 4.36 8.05 7.54
C ASP A 164 3.44 7.02 6.87
N ALA A 165 3.77 6.69 5.62
CA ALA A 165 3.12 5.70 4.80
C ALA A 165 4.13 5.06 3.84
N VAL A 166 4.04 3.74 3.68
CA VAL A 166 4.91 2.98 2.77
C VAL A 166 4.07 2.34 1.68
N ILE A 167 4.55 2.36 0.44
CA ILE A 167 3.98 1.55 -0.63
C ILE A 167 4.75 0.23 -0.72
N ALA A 168 4.04 -0.90 -0.76
CA ALA A 168 4.65 -2.22 -0.85
C ALA A 168 3.87 -3.12 -1.82
N PRO A 169 4.55 -3.94 -2.64
CA PRO A 169 3.88 -4.93 -3.47
C PRO A 169 3.38 -6.09 -2.62
N VAL A 170 2.22 -6.63 -2.98
CA VAL A 170 1.71 -7.85 -2.35
C VAL A 170 2.44 -9.07 -2.92
N ASP A 171 2.87 -9.95 -2.02
CA ASP A 171 3.39 -11.27 -2.32
C ASP A 171 2.28 -12.33 -2.29
N TYR A 172 2.30 -13.19 -3.31
CA TYR A 172 1.35 -14.28 -3.50
C TYR A 172 2.04 -15.64 -3.49
N GLY A 173 3.31 -15.71 -3.08
CA GLY A 173 4.15 -16.91 -3.16
C GLY A 173 3.85 -17.97 -2.10
N GLY A 174 2.96 -17.65 -1.14
CA GLY A 174 2.51 -18.57 -0.10
C GLY A 174 3.59 -18.89 0.95
N PRO A 175 3.44 -19.99 1.72
CA PRO A 175 4.27 -20.24 2.89
C PRO A 175 5.78 -20.36 2.60
N GLY A 176 6.15 -20.99 1.48
CA GLY A 176 7.55 -21.19 1.11
C GLY A 176 8.26 -19.86 0.85
N LYS A 177 7.65 -19.00 0.02
CA LYS A 177 8.20 -17.67 -0.26
C LYS A 177 8.26 -16.79 0.97
N PHE A 178 7.24 -16.84 1.84
CA PHE A 178 7.28 -16.08 3.09
C PHE A 178 8.46 -16.49 3.98
N VAL A 179 8.75 -17.80 4.10
CA VAL A 179 9.92 -18.32 4.82
C VAL A 179 11.23 -17.83 4.19
N GLU A 180 11.35 -17.85 2.86
CA GLU A 180 12.51 -17.31 2.15
C GLU A 180 12.70 -15.82 2.46
N GLY A 181 11.63 -15.04 2.57
CA GLY A 181 11.67 -13.63 2.94
C GLY A 181 12.21 -13.38 4.34
N VAL A 182 11.71 -14.11 5.33
CA VAL A 182 12.20 -14.02 6.71
C VAL A 182 13.67 -14.45 6.77
N ALA A 183 14.05 -15.51 6.05
CA ALA A 183 15.44 -15.94 5.96
C ALA A 183 16.34 -14.86 5.32
N ALA A 184 15.88 -14.20 4.26
CA ALA A 184 16.63 -13.12 3.62
C ALA A 184 16.90 -11.95 4.57
N ILE A 185 15.92 -11.56 5.41
CA ILE A 185 16.13 -10.55 6.47
C ILE A 185 17.21 -11.02 7.46
N VAL A 186 17.20 -12.29 7.86
CA VAL A 186 18.25 -12.83 8.76
C VAL A 186 19.63 -12.77 8.10
N GLU A 187 19.75 -13.14 6.82
CA GLU A 187 21.04 -13.05 6.11
C GLU A 187 21.56 -11.61 6.04
N THR A 188 20.70 -10.65 5.74
CA THR A 188 21.10 -9.24 5.66
C THR A 188 21.44 -8.67 7.03
N MET A 189 20.74 -9.08 8.09
CA MET A 189 21.11 -8.75 9.48
C MET A 189 22.53 -9.25 9.80
N ILE A 190 22.85 -10.48 9.43
CA ILE A 190 24.19 -11.06 9.65
C ILE A 190 25.25 -10.32 8.83
N ALA A 191 24.94 -9.97 7.57
CA ALA A 191 25.84 -9.24 6.69
C ALA A 191 26.11 -7.80 7.19
N ASN A 192 25.09 -7.12 7.70
CA ASN A 192 25.15 -5.73 8.15
C ASN A 192 25.40 -5.59 9.67
N ARG A 193 25.68 -6.68 10.39
CA ARG A 193 25.75 -6.71 11.87
C ARG A 193 26.63 -5.63 12.49
N ASP A 194 27.79 -5.34 11.90
CA ASP A 194 28.76 -4.38 12.48
C ASP A 194 28.32 -2.93 12.28
N ALA A 195 27.51 -2.65 11.25
CA ALA A 195 26.84 -1.37 11.09
C ALA A 195 25.63 -1.27 12.03
N LEU A 196 24.83 -2.33 12.14
CA LEU A 196 23.66 -2.38 13.03
C LEU A 196 24.03 -2.20 14.51
N ARG A 197 25.19 -2.72 14.95
CA ARG A 197 25.74 -2.51 16.31
C ARG A 197 26.06 -1.04 16.64
N GLN A 198 26.19 -0.18 15.63
CA GLN A 198 26.45 1.25 15.81
C GLN A 198 25.16 2.07 15.89
N ILE A 199 24.00 1.45 15.65
CA ILE A 199 22.68 2.06 15.71
C ILE A 199 22.08 1.77 17.08
N ASP A 200 21.28 2.70 17.60
CA ASP A 200 20.51 2.47 18.81
C ASP A 200 19.68 1.17 18.70
N PRO A 201 19.80 0.23 19.66
CA PRO A 201 19.13 -1.07 19.58
C PRO A 201 17.61 -0.99 19.49
N GLU A 202 17.00 0.04 20.09
CA GLU A 202 15.55 0.25 20.02
C GLU A 202 15.11 0.65 18.61
N THR A 203 15.91 1.46 17.93
CA THR A 203 15.73 1.84 16.52
C THR A 203 15.82 0.61 15.61
N VAL A 204 16.82 -0.27 15.81
CA VAL A 204 16.96 -1.52 15.05
C VAL A 204 15.77 -2.46 15.29
N LYS A 205 15.38 -2.64 16.57
CA LYS A 205 14.22 -3.47 16.95
C LYS A 205 12.92 -2.97 16.32
N THR A 206 12.69 -1.66 16.34
CA THR A 206 11.48 -1.03 15.79
C THR A 206 11.43 -1.19 14.26
N ASN A 207 12.57 -1.05 13.57
CA ASN A 207 12.64 -1.26 12.12
C ASN A 207 12.44 -2.73 11.73
N LEU A 208 13.04 -3.68 12.47
CA LEU A 208 12.79 -5.10 12.26
C LEU A 208 11.29 -5.43 12.42
N LYS A 209 10.66 -4.93 13.50
CA LYS A 209 9.21 -5.08 13.69
C LYS A 209 8.44 -4.50 12.51
N TYR A 210 8.78 -3.28 12.10
CA TYR A 210 8.07 -2.58 11.03
C TYR A 210 8.17 -3.32 9.69
N ALA A 211 9.34 -3.84 9.34
CA ALA A 211 9.49 -4.68 8.15
C ALA A 211 8.67 -5.96 8.20
N LEU A 212 8.62 -6.64 9.36
CA LEU A 212 7.77 -7.81 9.55
C LEU A 212 6.27 -7.46 9.48
N ASP A 213 5.85 -6.30 10.02
CA ASP A 213 4.49 -5.78 9.83
C ASP A 213 4.19 -5.56 8.34
N VAL A 214 5.10 -4.92 7.59
CA VAL A 214 4.92 -4.72 6.14
C VAL A 214 4.82 -6.05 5.40
N MET A 215 5.65 -7.06 5.73
CA MET A 215 5.55 -8.40 5.13
C MET A 215 4.19 -9.07 5.42
N ILE A 216 3.73 -9.04 6.68
CA ILE A 216 2.41 -9.57 7.07
C ILE A 216 1.30 -8.85 6.30
N LEU A 217 1.38 -7.52 6.21
CA LEU A 217 0.40 -6.66 5.56
C LEU A 217 0.54 -6.63 4.04
N SER A 218 1.54 -7.29 3.46
CA SER A 218 1.76 -7.36 2.02
C SER A 218 1.87 -8.80 1.55
N THR A 219 1.15 -9.71 2.21
CA THR A 219 1.00 -11.10 1.74
C THR A 219 -0.48 -11.42 1.54
N LYS A 220 -0.76 -12.18 0.48
CA LYS A 220 -2.09 -12.72 0.19
C LYS A 220 -2.03 -14.19 -0.21
N HIS A 221 -3.16 -14.87 -0.10
CA HIS A 221 -3.30 -16.21 -0.65
C HIS A 221 -3.01 -16.24 -2.17
N PRO A 222 -2.29 -17.26 -2.71
CA PRO A 222 -1.94 -17.33 -4.14
C PRO A 222 -3.11 -17.20 -5.12
N GLY A 223 -4.32 -17.59 -4.69
CA GLY A 223 -5.54 -17.44 -5.48
C GLY A 223 -5.93 -16.00 -5.84
N PHE A 224 -5.31 -14.99 -5.21
CA PHE A 224 -5.53 -13.57 -5.49
C PHE A 224 -4.42 -12.95 -6.37
N GLU A 225 -3.48 -13.75 -6.91
CA GLU A 225 -2.36 -13.25 -7.73
C GLU A 225 -2.82 -12.36 -8.89
N GLU A 226 -4.01 -12.63 -9.44
CA GLU A 226 -4.60 -11.85 -10.53
C GLU A 226 -4.86 -10.38 -10.16
N GLU A 227 -5.01 -10.03 -8.87
CA GLU A 227 -5.19 -8.64 -8.43
C GLU A 227 -3.94 -7.79 -8.75
N ASN A 228 -2.75 -8.40 -8.72
CA ASN A 228 -1.47 -7.71 -8.89
C ASN A 228 -1.35 -6.47 -7.99
N GLU A 229 -1.68 -6.64 -6.71
CA GLU A 229 -1.88 -5.53 -5.78
C GLU A 229 -0.56 -4.95 -5.26
N TRP A 230 -0.59 -3.63 -5.05
CA TRP A 230 0.29 -2.85 -4.22
C TRP A 230 -0.54 -2.16 -3.13
N ARG A 231 0.00 -2.10 -1.92
CA ARG A 231 -0.66 -1.47 -0.77
C ARG A 231 0.13 -0.26 -0.34
N VAL A 232 -0.54 0.88 -0.24
CA VAL A 232 -0.05 1.97 0.61
C VAL A 232 -0.53 1.69 2.03
N ILE A 233 0.42 1.57 2.94
CA ILE A 233 0.23 1.13 4.32
C ILE A 233 0.57 2.27 5.25
N ASN A 234 -0.36 2.61 6.14
CA ASN A 234 -0.13 3.47 7.30
C ASN A 234 -0.43 2.70 8.58
N ARG A 235 0.54 2.70 9.51
CA ARG A 235 0.42 2.14 10.85
C ARG A 235 0.13 3.25 11.87
N ALA A 236 -1.15 3.56 12.03
CA ALA A 236 -1.59 4.63 12.92
C ALA A 236 -1.19 4.37 14.37
N GLN A 237 -0.33 5.23 14.91
CA GLN A 237 0.11 5.18 16.30
C GLN A 237 -0.92 5.84 17.21
N LEU A 238 -0.96 5.43 18.49
CA LEU A 238 -1.84 6.07 19.49
C LEU A 238 -1.50 7.55 19.66
N THR A 239 -0.21 7.87 19.65
CA THR A 239 0.32 9.23 19.58
C THR A 239 0.84 9.44 18.16
N PRO A 240 0.15 10.25 17.33
CA PRO A 240 0.57 10.47 15.96
C PRO A 240 1.98 11.07 15.87
N ALA A 241 2.80 10.53 14.97
CA ALA A 241 4.06 11.15 14.59
C ALA A 241 3.82 12.51 13.88
N PRO A 242 4.81 13.42 13.83
CA PRO A 242 4.66 14.71 13.16
C PRO A 242 4.24 14.60 11.69
N ASN A 243 4.73 13.58 10.99
CA ASN A 243 4.42 13.26 9.60
C ASN A 243 3.28 12.23 9.46
N SER A 244 2.48 11.98 10.51
CA SER A 244 1.33 11.08 10.37
C SER A 244 0.39 11.63 9.31
N PRO A 245 -0.12 10.80 8.38
CA PRO A 245 -1.07 11.25 7.40
C PRO A 245 -2.28 11.91 8.09
N PRO A 246 -2.83 12.97 7.50
CA PRO A 246 -4.01 13.59 8.05
C PRO A 246 -5.21 12.64 8.01
N SER A 247 -6.21 12.89 8.85
CA SER A 247 -7.37 11.98 9.01
C SER A 247 -8.69 12.72 9.16
N LYS A 248 -9.78 12.07 8.76
CA LYS A 248 -11.15 12.59 8.86
C LYS A 248 -12.15 11.48 9.11
N ILE A 249 -13.36 11.84 9.54
CA ILE A 249 -14.50 10.92 9.67
C ILE A 249 -15.31 10.95 8.39
N VAL A 250 -15.59 9.78 7.81
CA VAL A 250 -16.42 9.62 6.62
C VAL A 250 -17.45 8.51 6.84
N SER A 251 -18.50 8.50 6.04
CA SER A 251 -19.42 7.37 5.93
C SER A 251 -19.16 6.64 4.62
N VAL A 252 -18.79 5.36 4.70
CA VAL A 252 -18.65 4.48 3.52
C VAL A 252 -19.67 3.37 3.68
N ASN A 253 -20.59 3.25 2.72
CA ASN A 253 -21.69 2.27 2.73
C ASN A 253 -22.48 2.29 4.06
N GLY A 254 -22.72 3.49 4.62
CA GLY A 254 -23.45 3.68 5.87
C GLY A 254 -22.63 3.47 7.15
N ILE A 255 -21.35 3.07 7.04
CA ILE A 255 -20.46 2.87 8.19
C ILE A 255 -19.64 4.13 8.43
N VAL A 256 -19.92 4.81 9.54
CA VAL A 256 -19.12 5.94 10.03
C VAL A 256 -17.77 5.42 10.54
N GLN A 257 -16.69 5.89 9.92
CA GLN A 257 -15.34 5.43 10.22
C GLN A 257 -14.32 6.56 10.08
N LYS A 258 -13.24 6.46 10.85
CA LYS A 258 -12.03 7.26 10.62
C LYS A 258 -11.32 6.71 9.38
N VAL A 259 -10.88 7.60 8.49
CA VAL A 259 -9.96 7.30 7.40
C VAL A 259 -8.74 8.19 7.50
N PHE A 260 -7.61 7.67 7.06
CA PHE A 260 -6.42 8.47 6.78
C PHE A 260 -6.42 8.81 5.30
N TYR A 261 -5.69 9.84 4.90
CA TYR A 261 -5.67 10.23 3.51
C TYR A 261 -4.31 10.72 3.05
N LEU A 262 -4.02 10.45 1.76
CA LEU A 262 -2.88 11.00 1.03
C LEU A 262 -3.39 12.17 0.19
N PRO A 263 -3.06 13.42 0.56
CA PRO A 263 -3.38 14.59 -0.23
C PRO A 263 -2.84 14.48 -1.66
N MET A 264 -3.68 14.79 -2.63
CA MET A 264 -3.28 14.86 -4.04
C MET A 264 -2.72 16.26 -4.32
N LYS A 265 -1.52 16.51 -3.79
CA LYS A 265 -0.79 17.77 -3.96
C LYS A 265 0.71 17.54 -3.97
N ASN A 266 1.43 18.42 -4.67
CA ASN A 266 2.89 18.46 -4.61
C ASN A 266 3.34 19.02 -3.26
N ILE A 267 4.41 18.46 -2.70
CA ILE A 267 5.03 18.85 -1.43
C ILE A 267 6.55 18.92 -1.67
N PRO A 268 7.05 19.99 -2.32
CA PRO A 268 8.45 20.09 -2.76
C PRO A 268 9.46 19.96 -1.62
N GLU A 269 9.13 20.42 -0.42
CA GLU A 269 9.97 20.31 0.78
C GLU A 269 10.20 18.88 1.26
N HIS A 270 9.43 17.91 0.73
CA HIS A 270 9.52 16.49 1.02
C HIS A 270 9.73 15.65 -0.26
N ASP A 271 10.19 16.28 -1.34
CA ASP A 271 10.44 15.67 -2.66
C ASP A 271 9.20 15.01 -3.31
N VAL A 272 7.99 15.40 -2.89
CA VAL A 272 6.74 14.90 -3.48
C VAL A 272 6.36 15.78 -4.67
N ALA A 273 6.64 15.30 -5.88
CA ALA A 273 6.22 15.92 -7.14
C ALA A 273 5.24 15.03 -7.91
N ASN A 274 4.54 15.62 -8.89
CA ASN A 274 3.57 14.93 -9.75
C ASN A 274 2.45 14.20 -8.98
N ALA A 275 2.08 14.72 -7.82
CA ALA A 275 1.09 14.16 -6.91
C ALA A 275 -0.25 14.91 -6.91
N ASP A 276 -0.34 16.05 -7.59
CA ASP A 276 -1.61 16.78 -7.79
C ASP A 276 -2.52 16.06 -8.80
N ILE A 277 -3.84 16.32 -8.79
CA ILE A 277 -4.76 15.56 -9.66
C ILE A 277 -4.42 15.67 -11.15
N ASN A 278 -3.87 16.80 -11.64
CA ASN A 278 -3.66 16.98 -13.07
C ASN A 278 -2.49 16.11 -13.56
N THR A 279 -1.49 15.92 -12.72
CA THR A 279 -0.32 15.09 -12.98
C THR A 279 -0.54 13.63 -12.57
N LEU A 280 -1.18 13.39 -11.42
CA LEU A 280 -1.39 12.07 -10.85
C LEU A 280 -2.50 11.28 -11.56
N LEU A 281 -3.62 11.92 -11.94
CA LEU A 281 -4.70 11.24 -12.63
C LEU A 281 -4.31 10.95 -14.08
N PHE A 282 -4.17 9.67 -14.43
CA PHE A 282 -4.02 9.25 -15.81
C PHE A 282 -5.39 9.21 -16.50
N LYS A 283 -6.29 8.34 -16.03
CA LYS A 283 -7.64 8.15 -16.59
C LYS A 283 -8.64 7.63 -15.54
N ILE A 284 -9.92 7.75 -15.84
CA ILE A 284 -11.03 7.08 -15.18
C ILE A 284 -11.59 6.06 -16.16
N LEU A 285 -11.56 4.78 -15.79
CA LEU A 285 -12.25 3.72 -16.51
C LEU A 285 -13.63 3.52 -15.91
N ILE A 286 -14.65 3.46 -16.76
CA ILE A 286 -16.01 3.11 -16.37
C ILE A 286 -16.18 1.61 -16.62
N GLY A 287 -16.52 0.87 -15.55
CA GLY A 287 -16.78 -0.56 -15.63
C GLY A 287 -18.12 -0.89 -16.28
N GLU A 288 -18.58 -2.13 -16.11
CA GLU A 288 -19.86 -2.57 -16.64
C GLU A 288 -21.02 -1.76 -16.04
N THR A 289 -21.80 -1.08 -16.87
CA THR A 289 -22.98 -0.32 -16.47
C THR A 289 -24.03 -0.32 -17.59
N PRO A 290 -25.35 -0.25 -17.30
CA PRO A 290 -26.37 -0.19 -18.34
C PRO A 290 -26.32 1.05 -19.23
N ASN A 291 -25.74 2.16 -18.73
CA ASN A 291 -25.73 3.45 -19.42
C ASN A 291 -24.30 4.05 -19.45
N PRO A 292 -23.33 3.44 -20.14
CA PRO A 292 -21.94 3.86 -20.10
C PRO A 292 -21.73 5.29 -20.63
N ASP A 293 -22.48 5.69 -21.66
CA ASP A 293 -22.38 7.02 -22.27
C ASP A 293 -22.80 8.12 -21.29
N LEU A 294 -23.89 7.92 -20.54
CA LEU A 294 -24.35 8.89 -19.53
C LEU A 294 -23.37 9.00 -18.35
N VAL A 295 -22.77 7.88 -17.94
CA VAL A 295 -21.74 7.90 -16.89
C VAL A 295 -20.49 8.62 -17.41
N TRP A 296 -20.12 8.40 -18.68
CA TRP A 296 -19.02 9.10 -19.33
C TRP A 296 -19.24 10.61 -19.38
N GLU A 297 -20.41 11.06 -19.85
CA GLU A 297 -20.77 12.49 -19.87
C GLU A 297 -20.71 13.12 -18.48
N GLY A 298 -21.19 12.40 -17.47
CA GLY A 298 -21.13 12.81 -16.07
C GLY A 298 -19.70 13.02 -15.58
N PHE A 299 -18.80 12.06 -15.81
CA PHE A 299 -17.40 12.19 -15.40
C PHE A 299 -16.63 13.24 -16.20
N VAL A 300 -16.88 13.38 -17.50
CA VAL A 300 -16.24 14.43 -18.32
C VAL A 300 -16.64 15.82 -17.82
N THR A 301 -17.93 16.03 -17.58
CA THR A 301 -18.45 17.29 -17.02
C THR A 301 -17.83 17.55 -15.64
N LEU A 302 -17.83 16.53 -14.78
CA LEU A 302 -17.28 16.62 -13.43
C LEU A 302 -15.79 17.01 -13.43
N LEU A 303 -14.98 16.40 -14.31
CA LEU A 303 -13.57 16.72 -14.43
C LEU A 303 -13.38 18.17 -14.94
N ALA A 304 -14.16 18.60 -15.92
CA ALA A 304 -14.11 19.95 -16.47
C ALA A 304 -14.44 21.02 -15.40
N GLU A 305 -15.52 20.81 -14.64
CA GLU A 305 -15.97 21.73 -13.59
C GLU A 305 -14.96 21.87 -12.44
N ASN A 306 -14.11 20.86 -12.23
CA ASN A 306 -13.09 20.84 -11.17
C ASN A 306 -11.68 21.18 -11.70
N GLY A 307 -11.59 21.77 -12.89
CA GLY A 307 -10.34 22.30 -13.44
C GLY A 307 -9.34 21.25 -13.93
N ILE A 308 -9.77 20.01 -14.14
CA ILE A 308 -8.91 18.96 -14.68
C ILE A 308 -8.75 19.14 -16.19
N GLN A 309 -7.50 19.14 -16.65
CA GLN A 309 -7.17 19.34 -18.06
C GLN A 309 -7.53 18.13 -18.93
N ASN A 310 -7.98 18.40 -20.16
CA ASN A 310 -8.35 17.41 -21.18
C ASN A 310 -9.32 16.32 -20.65
N PRO A 311 -10.48 16.71 -20.07
CA PRO A 311 -11.38 15.78 -19.37
C PRO A 311 -11.92 14.67 -20.29
N VAL A 312 -12.18 14.96 -21.57
CA VAL A 312 -12.63 14.00 -22.58
C VAL A 312 -11.63 12.85 -22.75
N ASP A 313 -10.33 13.14 -22.80
CA ASP A 313 -9.27 12.14 -23.00
C ASP A 313 -8.99 11.31 -21.74
N LYS A 314 -9.45 11.79 -20.58
CA LYS A 314 -9.26 11.17 -19.28
C LYS A 314 -10.37 10.20 -18.88
N VAL A 315 -11.46 10.06 -19.64
CA VAL A 315 -12.55 9.13 -19.30
C VAL A 315 -12.75 8.10 -20.42
N ILE A 316 -12.78 6.82 -20.06
CA ILE A 316 -12.98 5.71 -21.00
C ILE A 316 -14.05 4.77 -20.45
N ALA A 317 -15.04 4.43 -21.27
CA ALA A 317 -15.93 3.31 -20.99
C ALA A 317 -15.30 2.00 -21.44
N CYS A 318 -15.28 1.00 -20.56
CA CYS A 318 -14.77 -0.32 -20.90
C CYS A 318 -15.79 -1.05 -21.79
N ASN A 319 -15.32 -1.69 -22.86
CA ASN A 319 -16.16 -2.51 -23.75
C ASN A 319 -16.43 -3.92 -23.19
N ILE A 320 -16.51 -4.07 -21.86
CA ILE A 320 -16.82 -5.36 -21.24
C ILE A 320 -18.36 -5.48 -21.18
N PRO A 321 -18.95 -6.53 -21.77
CA PRO A 321 -20.40 -6.70 -21.73
C PRO A 321 -20.91 -6.88 -20.31
N LEU A 322 -21.90 -6.08 -19.92
CA LEU A 322 -22.58 -6.23 -18.64
C LEU A 322 -23.21 -7.63 -18.55
N ARG A 323 -22.86 -8.39 -17.50
CA ARG A 323 -23.45 -9.71 -17.23
C ARG A 323 -24.02 -9.76 -15.81
N ARG A 324 -25.30 -9.39 -15.66
CA ARG A 324 -26.08 -9.52 -14.41
C ARG A 324 -26.93 -10.78 -14.44
#